data_AF-A0A3A4W5T6-F1
#
_entry.id   AF-A0A3A4W5T6-F1
#
_cell.length_a   1.000
_cell.length_b   1.000
_cell.length_c   1.000
_cell.angle_alpha   90.00
_cell.angle_beta   90.00
_cell.angle_gamma   90.00
#
_symmetry.space_group_name_H-M   'P 1'
#
loop_
_entity.id
_entity.type
_entity.pdbx_description
1 polymer ?
#
loop_
_entity_poly.entity_id
_entity_poly.type
_entity_poly.pdbx_seq_one_letter_code
_entity_poly.pdbx_strand_id
1 'polypeptide(L)'
;MKRIVWIIIAVAAVGYFSNSYMEKRAKREAERAEVERVEHATKAAVSQMASRTNSVTGWETNLSKGERFRFEPILTVELERLWLQQRPILFIGSIKDIATRDQSQYVVLVERSLFSSFDYMFGTELQLSLLSNKDRVDSFLKEHPDLFKDFGFKNGVAVVAQINSIRTTYVSGEEGEREEVKIGDGELIDLLYTGDVRF
;
A
#
# COMPACT_ATOMS: atom_id res chain seq x y z
N MET A 1 9.35 59.60 -23.60
CA MET A 1 8.30 59.07 -22.70
C MET A 1 7.92 57.62 -23.00
N LYS A 2 7.40 57.27 -24.20
CA LYS A 2 6.96 55.89 -24.52
C LYS A 2 8.02 54.79 -24.26
N ARG A 3 9.29 55.02 -24.59
CA ARG A 3 10.39 54.06 -24.34
C ARG A 3 10.68 53.80 -22.86
N ILE A 4 10.54 54.82 -22.00
CA ILE A 4 10.80 54.69 -20.55
C ILE A 4 9.67 53.89 -19.89
N VAL A 5 8.42 54.09 -20.32
CA VAL A 5 7.27 53.32 -19.83
C VAL A 5 7.41 51.83 -20.16
N TRP A 6 7.87 51.48 -21.36
CA TRP A 6 8.11 50.07 -21.73
C TRP A 6 9.20 49.38 -20.89
N ILE A 7 10.25 50.11 -20.50
CA ILE A 7 11.31 49.56 -19.63
C ILE A 7 10.75 49.26 -18.24
N ILE A 8 9.94 50.16 -17.68
CA ILE A 8 9.32 49.95 -16.35
C ILE A 8 8.39 48.74 -16.37
N ILE A 9 7.57 48.60 -17.42
CA ILE A 9 6.67 47.44 -17.59
C ILE A 9 7.48 46.14 -17.71
N ALA A 10 8.58 46.14 -18.48
CA ALA A 10 9.43 44.96 -18.63
C ALA A 10 10.08 44.55 -17.30
N VAL A 11 10.60 45.50 -16.52
CA VAL A 11 11.21 45.22 -15.21
C VAL A 11 10.15 44.70 -14.22
N ALA A 12 8.96 45.30 -14.19
CA ALA A 12 7.87 44.85 -13.34
C ALA A 12 7.40 43.44 -13.72
N ALA A 13 7.30 43.14 -15.02
CA ALA A 13 6.94 41.80 -15.50
C ALA A 13 8.00 40.77 -15.11
N VAL A 14 9.29 41.05 -15.33
CA VAL A 14 10.39 40.16 -14.93
C VAL A 14 10.39 39.92 -13.42
N GLY A 15 10.23 40.98 -12.62
CA GLY A 15 10.14 40.86 -11.16
C GLY A 15 8.96 40.00 -10.70
N TYR A 16 7.79 40.18 -11.31
CA TYR A 16 6.61 39.36 -11.02
C TYR A 16 6.82 37.89 -11.40
N PHE A 17 7.35 37.61 -12.60
CA PHE A 17 7.62 36.24 -13.05
C PHE A 17 8.69 35.55 -12.19
N SER A 18 9.77 36.24 -11.84
CA SER A 18 10.81 35.72 -10.94
C SER A 18 10.26 35.42 -9.55
N ASN A 19 9.45 36.32 -8.97
CA ASN A 19 8.83 36.08 -7.66
C ASN A 19 7.85 34.90 -7.70
N SER A 20 6.96 34.84 -8.70
CA SER A 20 6.01 33.72 -8.85
C SER A 20 6.74 32.38 -9.07
N TYR A 21 7.86 32.39 -9.81
CA TYR A 21 8.67 31.20 -10.02
C TYR A 21 9.32 30.73 -8.70
N MET A 22 9.92 31.63 -7.94
CA MET A 22 10.56 31.32 -6.66
C MET A 22 9.54 30.84 -5.62
N GLU A 23 8.36 31.46 -5.53
CA GLU A 23 7.29 31.03 -4.62
C GLU A 23 6.77 29.63 -4.98
N LYS A 24 6.54 29.36 -6.27
CA LYS A 24 6.16 28.01 -6.74
C LYS A 24 7.24 26.97 -6.46
N ARG A 25 8.52 27.35 -6.58
CA ARG A 25 9.64 26.46 -6.29
C ARG A 25 9.73 26.16 -4.79
N ALA A 26 9.67 27.18 -3.93
CA ALA A 26 9.70 27.02 -2.48
C ALA A 26 8.52 26.17 -1.99
N LYS A 27 7.32 26.38 -2.55
CA LYS A 27 6.15 25.55 -2.24
C LYS A 27 6.36 24.09 -2.62
N ARG A 28 6.89 23.82 -3.83
CA ARG A 28 7.19 22.45 -4.27
C ARG A 28 8.28 21.79 -3.45
N GLU A 29 9.31 22.53 -3.04
CA GLU A 29 10.38 22.00 -2.19
C GLU A 29 9.84 21.68 -0.78
N ALA A 30 8.98 22.54 -0.21
CA ALA A 30 8.31 22.28 1.05
C ALA A 30 7.37 21.06 0.97
N GLU A 31 6.57 20.95 -0.10
CA GLU A 31 5.71 19.78 -0.34
C GLU A 31 6.53 18.49 -0.48
N ARG A 32 7.66 18.52 -1.19
CA ARG A 32 8.55 17.35 -1.30
C ARG A 32 9.16 16.95 0.03
N ALA A 33 9.67 17.92 0.79
CA ALA A 33 10.25 17.65 2.10
C ALA A 33 9.22 17.04 3.07
N GLU A 34 7.97 17.50 2.99
CA GLU A 34 6.89 16.93 3.79
C GLU A 34 6.55 15.49 3.37
N VAL A 35 6.46 15.23 2.06
CA VAL A 35 6.24 13.88 1.54
C VAL A 35 7.37 12.93 1.95
N GLU A 36 8.63 13.34 1.81
CA GLU A 36 9.80 12.54 2.22
C GLU A 36 9.78 12.26 3.73
N ARG A 37 9.41 13.26 4.54
CA ARG A 37 9.28 13.09 6.00
C ARG A 37 8.21 12.06 6.36
N VAL A 38 7.02 12.16 5.74
CA VAL A 38 5.93 11.20 5.95
C VAL A 38 6.36 9.81 5.49
N GLU A 39 7.01 9.70 4.33
CA GLU A 39 7.50 8.43 3.79
C GLU A 39 8.49 7.75 4.74
N HIS A 40 9.49 8.49 5.23
CA HIS A 40 10.47 7.98 6.19
C HIS A 40 9.82 7.57 7.52
N ALA A 41 8.89 8.37 8.04
CA ALA A 41 8.19 8.06 9.28
C ALA A 41 7.34 6.79 9.14
N THR A 42 6.62 6.63 8.04
CA THR A 42 5.80 5.44 7.76
C THR A 42 6.67 4.21 7.56
N LYS A 43 7.78 4.30 6.82
CA LYS A 43 8.73 3.19 6.66
C LYS A 43 9.34 2.74 7.99
N ALA A 44 9.67 3.69 8.86
CA ALA A 44 10.15 3.41 10.20
C ALA A 44 9.07 2.73 11.05
N ALA A 45 7.82 3.20 10.98
CA ALA A 45 6.69 2.60 11.69
C ALA A 45 6.39 1.17 11.23
N VAL A 46 6.44 0.91 9.91
CA VAL A 46 6.30 -0.45 9.36
C VAL A 46 7.45 -1.36 9.82
N SER A 47 8.69 -0.86 9.80
CA SER A 47 9.85 -1.62 10.29
C SER A 47 9.74 -1.94 11.79
N GLN A 48 9.25 -0.98 12.59
CA GLN A 48 8.99 -1.18 14.01
C GLN A 48 7.86 -2.19 14.24
N MET A 49 6.77 -2.10 13.47
CA MET A 49 5.67 -3.06 13.50
C MET A 49 6.20 -4.47 13.23
N ALA A 50 6.96 -4.66 12.15
CA ALA A 50 7.55 -5.95 11.81
C ALA A 50 8.50 -6.50 12.87
N SER A 51 9.32 -5.63 13.48
CA SER A 51 10.22 -6.02 14.57
C SER A 51 9.45 -6.45 15.82
N ARG A 52 8.42 -5.68 16.22
CA ARG A 52 7.58 -5.97 17.39
C ARG A 52 6.83 -7.30 17.24
N THR A 53 6.35 -7.61 16.05
CA THR A 53 5.62 -8.84 15.76
C THR A 53 6.52 -9.99 15.32
N ASN A 54 7.83 -9.78 15.24
CA ASN A 54 8.81 -10.73 14.70
C ASN A 54 8.40 -11.29 13.32
N SER A 55 7.80 -10.46 12.47
CA SER A 55 7.23 -10.91 11.20
C SER A 55 8.26 -11.10 10.09
N VAL A 56 7.99 -12.01 9.17
CA VAL A 56 8.77 -12.17 7.93
C VAL A 56 8.43 -11.04 6.96
N THR A 57 9.44 -10.35 6.44
CA THR A 57 9.27 -9.21 5.50
C THR A 57 9.75 -9.52 4.08
N GLY A 58 10.70 -10.43 3.90
CA GLY A 58 11.30 -10.75 2.59
C GLY A 58 10.60 -11.85 1.79
N TRP A 59 9.31 -12.10 2.03
CA TRP A 59 8.60 -13.20 1.37
C TRP A 59 8.38 -12.95 -0.13
N GLU A 60 8.15 -11.70 -0.55
CA GLU A 60 8.00 -11.34 -1.97
C GLU A 60 9.29 -11.61 -2.75
N THR A 61 10.45 -11.22 -2.20
CA THR A 61 11.77 -11.51 -2.79
C THR A 61 12.02 -13.01 -2.94
N ASN A 62 11.64 -13.81 -1.93
CA ASN A 62 11.79 -15.25 -1.99
C ASN A 62 10.87 -15.88 -3.03
N LEU A 63 9.63 -15.38 -3.12
CA LEU A 63 8.63 -15.86 -4.07
C LEU A 63 8.97 -15.50 -5.51
N SER A 64 9.56 -14.31 -5.72
CA SER A 64 10.00 -13.85 -7.04
C SER A 64 11.34 -14.44 -7.48
N LYS A 65 12.03 -15.19 -6.61
CA LYS A 65 13.37 -15.75 -6.84
C LYS A 65 14.40 -14.65 -7.19
N GLY A 66 14.18 -13.44 -6.68
CA GLY A 66 15.04 -12.27 -6.92
C GLY A 66 14.72 -11.48 -8.20
N GLU A 67 13.76 -11.93 -9.02
CA GLU A 67 13.34 -11.19 -10.21
C GLU A 67 12.28 -10.15 -9.88
N ARG A 68 12.26 -9.01 -10.59
CA ARG A 68 11.23 -7.97 -10.40
C ARG A 68 9.87 -8.35 -11.00
N PHE A 69 9.87 -9.27 -11.95
CA PHE A 69 8.67 -9.70 -12.66
C PHE A 69 8.69 -11.22 -12.73
N ARG A 70 7.58 -11.85 -12.34
CA ARG A 70 7.37 -13.29 -12.48
C ARG A 70 6.00 -13.51 -13.11
N PHE A 71 5.99 -13.91 -14.36
CA PHE A 71 4.77 -14.24 -15.10
C PHE A 71 4.38 -15.70 -14.93
N GLU A 72 5.32 -16.56 -14.52
CA GLU A 72 5.03 -17.95 -14.22
C GLU A 72 4.05 -18.05 -13.06
N PRO A 73 3.02 -18.90 -13.17
CA PRO A 73 2.07 -19.14 -12.09
C PRO A 73 2.79 -19.45 -10.77
N ILE A 74 2.30 -18.85 -9.69
CA ILE A 74 2.74 -19.17 -8.35
C ILE A 74 2.02 -20.44 -7.91
N LEU A 75 2.78 -21.51 -7.68
CA LEU A 75 2.21 -22.77 -7.23
C LEU A 75 1.80 -22.67 -5.77
N THR A 76 0.68 -23.30 -5.41
CA THR A 76 0.20 -23.33 -4.01
C THR A 76 1.27 -23.84 -3.04
N VAL A 77 2.06 -24.85 -3.45
CA VAL A 77 3.15 -25.41 -2.62
C VAL A 77 4.26 -24.40 -2.32
N GLU A 78 4.50 -23.42 -3.20
CA GLU A 78 5.48 -22.35 -2.94
C GLU A 78 4.95 -21.40 -1.87
N LEU A 79 3.66 -21.04 -1.97
CA LEU A 79 2.99 -20.23 -0.96
C LEU A 79 2.90 -20.96 0.37
N GLU A 80 2.57 -22.25 0.41
CA GLU A 80 2.50 -23.02 1.66
C GLU A 80 3.83 -23.00 2.41
N ARG A 81 4.95 -23.16 1.71
CA ARG A 81 6.30 -23.11 2.30
C ARG A 81 6.65 -21.74 2.87
N LEU A 82 6.15 -20.66 2.27
CA LEU A 82 6.45 -19.30 2.68
C LEU A 82 5.46 -18.76 3.72
N TRP A 83 4.17 -19.05 3.55
CA TRP A 83 3.08 -18.43 4.28
C TRP A 83 2.59 -19.23 5.47
N LEU A 84 2.62 -20.57 5.40
CA LEU A 84 2.17 -21.43 6.51
C LEU A 84 3.29 -21.70 7.53
N GLN A 85 4.17 -20.71 7.72
CA GLN A 85 5.22 -20.76 8.73
C GLN A 85 4.66 -20.38 10.11
N GLN A 86 5.36 -20.77 11.18
CA GLN A 86 4.98 -20.40 12.55
C GLN A 86 5.13 -18.90 12.88
N ARG A 87 5.74 -18.12 11.98
CA ARG A 87 5.97 -16.68 12.17
C ARG A 87 4.96 -15.89 11.36
N PRO A 88 4.39 -14.80 11.92
CA PRO A 88 3.57 -13.87 11.16
C PRO A 88 4.33 -13.26 9.99
N ILE A 89 3.62 -12.74 9.01
CA ILE A 89 4.18 -12.18 7.79
C ILE A 89 3.66 -10.77 7.61
N LEU A 90 4.56 -9.86 7.22
CA LEU A 90 4.22 -8.51 6.85
C LEU A 90 3.79 -8.48 5.38
N PHE A 91 2.62 -7.92 5.12
CA PHE A 91 2.11 -7.65 3.78
C PHE A 91 1.84 -6.17 3.62
N ILE A 92 2.11 -5.65 2.42
CA ILE A 92 1.73 -4.30 2.02
C ILE A 92 0.62 -4.43 0.98
N GLY A 93 -0.51 -3.78 1.23
CA GLY A 93 -1.74 -4.00 0.48
C GLY A 93 -2.73 -2.85 0.55
N SER A 94 -3.93 -3.09 0.06
CA SER A 94 -5.10 -2.22 0.22
C SER A 94 -6.25 -3.05 0.79
N ILE A 95 -7.04 -2.45 1.69
CA ILE A 95 -8.27 -3.10 2.17
C ILE A 95 -9.30 -3.02 1.05
N LYS A 96 -9.75 -4.19 0.60
CA LYS A 96 -10.76 -4.36 -0.46
C LYS A 96 -12.17 -4.33 0.11
N ASP A 97 -12.38 -5.04 1.22
CA ASP A 97 -13.67 -5.16 1.88
C ASP A 97 -13.51 -5.53 3.37
N ILE A 98 -14.53 -5.23 4.16
CA ILE A 98 -14.64 -5.61 5.57
C ILE A 98 -16.04 -6.18 5.81
N ALA A 99 -16.13 -7.48 6.04
CA ALA A 99 -17.39 -8.18 6.26
C ALA A 99 -17.58 -8.56 7.73
N THR A 100 -18.81 -8.48 8.22
CA THR A 100 -19.17 -9.04 9.54
C THR A 100 -19.17 -10.56 9.48
N ARG A 101 -18.32 -11.20 10.31
CA ARG A 101 -18.36 -12.65 10.52
C ARG A 101 -19.40 -13.02 11.57
N ASP A 102 -19.31 -12.37 12.72
CA ASP A 102 -20.17 -12.61 13.88
C ASP A 102 -20.31 -11.34 14.74
N GLN A 103 -20.75 -11.47 15.99
CA GLN A 103 -20.94 -10.34 16.90
C GLN A 103 -19.63 -9.62 17.27
N SER A 104 -18.52 -10.35 17.31
CA SER A 104 -17.21 -9.90 17.83
C SER A 104 -16.11 -9.76 16.77
N GLN A 105 -16.28 -10.38 15.59
CA GLN A 105 -15.24 -10.45 14.56
C GLN A 105 -15.68 -9.90 13.19
N TYR A 106 -14.71 -9.30 12.51
CA TYR A 106 -14.76 -9.04 11.07
C TYR A 106 -13.85 -10.01 10.29
N VAL A 107 -14.15 -10.16 9.01
CA VAL A 107 -13.21 -10.61 7.97
C VAL A 107 -12.74 -9.38 7.20
N VAL A 108 -11.44 -9.12 7.20
CA VAL A 108 -10.80 -8.05 6.44
C VAL A 108 -10.17 -8.68 5.20
N LEU A 109 -10.67 -8.28 4.03
CA LEU A 109 -10.10 -8.67 2.74
C LEU A 109 -9.04 -7.66 2.34
N VAL A 110 -7.81 -8.13 2.16
CA VAL A 110 -6.66 -7.29 1.74
C VAL A 110 -6.14 -7.82 0.42
N GLU A 111 -6.01 -6.95 -0.56
CA GLU A 111 -5.35 -7.28 -1.82
C GLU A 111 -3.93 -6.70 -1.82
N ARG A 112 -3.02 -7.35 -2.56
CA ARG A 112 -1.67 -6.82 -2.72
C ARG A 112 -1.75 -5.51 -3.50
N SER A 113 -1.14 -4.46 -2.96
CA SER A 113 -1.17 -3.15 -3.61
C SER A 113 -0.14 -3.12 -4.72
N LEU A 114 -0.62 -2.96 -5.96
CA LEU A 114 0.23 -2.77 -7.14
C LEU A 114 0.93 -1.40 -7.16
N PHE A 115 0.46 -0.44 -6.36
CA PHE A 115 0.96 0.94 -6.33
C PHE A 115 1.99 1.21 -5.23
N SER A 116 2.00 0.41 -4.16
CA SER A 116 2.90 0.61 -3.02
C SER A 116 4.03 -0.43 -2.94
N SER A 117 3.92 -1.59 -3.60
CA SER A 117 5.03 -2.55 -3.79
C SER A 117 5.32 -2.71 -5.29
N PHE A 118 6.15 -1.83 -5.85
CA PHE A 118 6.60 -1.91 -7.24
C PHE A 118 7.81 -2.83 -7.43
N ASP A 119 8.39 -3.33 -6.35
CA ASP A 119 9.63 -4.11 -6.42
C ASP A 119 9.41 -5.49 -7.05
N TYR A 120 8.19 -6.05 -6.94
CA TYR A 120 7.83 -7.36 -7.45
C TYR A 120 6.45 -7.39 -8.09
N MET A 121 6.35 -7.82 -9.35
CA MET A 121 5.09 -8.10 -10.05
C MET A 121 4.91 -9.60 -10.27
N PHE A 122 3.71 -10.09 -9.97
CA PHE A 122 3.32 -11.50 -10.11
C PHE A 122 2.15 -11.62 -11.07
N GLY A 123 2.20 -12.59 -11.98
CA GLY A 123 1.07 -12.92 -12.86
C GLY A 123 -0.11 -13.59 -12.11
N THR A 124 0.15 -14.18 -10.94
CA THR A 124 -0.90 -14.72 -10.06
C THR A 124 -1.34 -13.66 -9.06
N GLU A 125 -2.65 -13.44 -8.95
CA GLU A 125 -3.21 -12.51 -7.96
C GLU A 125 -3.13 -13.13 -6.55
N LEU A 126 -2.65 -12.34 -5.60
CA LEU A 126 -2.49 -12.72 -4.19
C LEU A 126 -3.37 -11.82 -3.33
N GLN A 127 -4.20 -12.44 -2.49
CA GLN A 127 -5.07 -11.76 -1.54
C GLN A 127 -4.99 -12.41 -0.15
N LEU A 128 -5.49 -11.70 0.85
CA LEU A 128 -5.63 -12.16 2.22
C LEU A 128 -7.07 -12.05 2.69
N SER A 129 -7.47 -13.00 3.54
CA SER A 129 -8.76 -13.03 4.21
C SER A 129 -8.50 -13.21 5.71
N LEU A 130 -8.52 -12.09 6.43
CA LEU A 130 -7.97 -11.99 7.78
C LEU A 130 -9.06 -11.77 8.82
N LEU A 131 -9.07 -12.61 9.85
CA LEU A 131 -9.95 -12.44 10.99
C LEU A 131 -9.41 -11.38 11.94
N SER A 132 -10.28 -10.48 12.39
CA SER A 132 -9.92 -9.44 13.37
C SER A 132 -11.07 -9.14 14.31
N ASN A 133 -10.76 -8.70 15.53
CA ASN A 133 -11.75 -8.18 16.47
C ASN A 133 -12.33 -6.86 15.95
N LYS A 134 -13.65 -6.68 16.09
CA LYS A 134 -14.34 -5.47 15.61
C LYS A 134 -13.76 -4.20 16.18
N ASP A 135 -13.56 -4.14 17.49
CA ASP A 135 -13.04 -2.95 18.18
C ASP A 135 -11.74 -2.42 17.57
N ARG A 136 -10.86 -3.32 17.12
CA ARG A 136 -9.59 -2.94 16.48
C ARG A 136 -9.81 -2.29 15.13
N VAL A 137 -10.64 -2.92 14.29
CA VAL A 137 -10.93 -2.43 12.94
C VAL A 137 -11.75 -1.14 13.01
N ASP A 138 -12.76 -1.07 13.88
CA ASP A 138 -13.58 0.12 14.07
C ASP A 138 -12.74 1.30 14.56
N SER A 139 -11.80 1.08 15.48
CA SER A 139 -10.86 2.11 15.92
C SER A 139 -9.97 2.58 14.78
N PHE A 140 -9.42 1.65 13.98
CA PHE A 140 -8.61 1.97 12.81
C PHE A 140 -9.39 2.80 11.77
N LEU A 141 -10.63 2.41 11.46
CA LEU A 141 -11.49 3.14 10.52
C LEU A 141 -11.86 4.53 11.04
N LYS A 142 -12.03 4.69 12.36
CA LYS A 142 -12.29 5.98 12.98
C LYS A 142 -11.09 6.92 12.92
N GLU A 143 -9.88 6.39 13.06
CA GLU A 143 -8.62 7.14 12.92
C GLU A 143 -8.35 7.51 11.46
N HIS A 144 -8.87 6.73 10.50
CA HIS A 144 -8.66 6.92 9.06
C HIS A 144 -9.99 6.96 8.29
N PRO A 145 -10.86 7.97 8.52
CA PRO A 145 -12.19 8.03 7.89
C PRO A 145 -12.13 8.21 6.37
N ASP A 146 -10.98 8.62 5.84
CA ASP A 146 -10.76 8.88 4.42
C ASP A 146 -10.20 7.67 3.66
N LEU A 147 -9.98 6.53 4.34
CA LEU A 147 -9.34 5.33 3.77
C LEU A 147 -10.01 4.84 2.48
N PHE A 148 -11.34 4.95 2.38
CA PHE A 148 -12.11 4.49 1.23
C PHE A 148 -12.61 5.61 0.32
N LYS A 149 -12.19 6.87 0.54
CA LYS A 149 -12.63 8.00 -0.30
C LYS A 149 -12.03 7.92 -1.70
N ASP A 150 -10.78 7.47 -1.79
CA ASP A 150 -10.01 7.40 -3.01
C ASP A 150 -9.82 5.92 -3.40
N PHE A 151 -10.87 5.23 -3.85
CA PHE A 151 -10.81 3.80 -4.23
C PHE A 151 -9.59 3.51 -5.15
N GLY A 152 -8.56 2.87 -4.59
CA GLY A 152 -7.32 2.48 -5.29
C GLY A 152 -6.15 3.48 -5.20
N PHE A 153 -6.34 4.67 -4.66
CA PHE A 153 -5.29 5.67 -4.42
C PHE A 153 -5.28 6.04 -2.93
N LYS A 154 -4.12 6.13 -2.27
CA LYS A 154 -4.00 6.51 -0.85
C LYS A 154 -4.70 5.61 0.17
N ASN A 155 -5.07 4.40 -0.20
CA ASN A 155 -5.68 3.40 0.69
C ASN A 155 -4.69 2.30 1.14
N GLY A 156 -3.39 2.56 1.00
CA GLY A 156 -2.34 1.62 1.38
C GLY A 156 -2.37 1.31 2.87
N VAL A 157 -2.20 0.02 3.17
CA VAL A 157 -2.06 -0.51 4.52
C VAL A 157 -0.90 -1.49 4.59
N ALA A 158 -0.24 -1.52 5.75
CA ALA A 158 0.65 -2.59 6.13
C ALA A 158 -0.08 -3.49 7.13
N VAL A 159 -0.12 -4.79 6.84
CA VAL A 159 -0.77 -5.79 7.70
C VAL A 159 0.23 -6.86 8.13
N VAL A 160 0.22 -7.18 9.41
CA VAL A 160 0.89 -8.38 9.91
C VAL A 160 -0.16 -9.45 10.09
N ALA A 161 0.02 -10.58 9.43
CA ALA A 161 -0.93 -11.68 9.46
C ALA A 161 -0.27 -13.01 9.79
N GLN A 162 -0.97 -13.85 10.55
CA GLN A 162 -0.63 -15.26 10.71
C GLN A 162 -1.54 -16.06 9.77
N ILE A 163 -0.94 -16.67 8.74
CA ILE A 163 -1.69 -17.44 7.74
C ILE A 163 -1.82 -18.89 8.21
N ASN A 164 -3.05 -19.40 8.15
CA ASN A 164 -3.43 -20.73 8.62
C ASN A 164 -3.75 -21.68 7.47
N SER A 165 -4.26 -21.16 6.35
CA SER A 165 -4.53 -21.94 5.15
C SER A 165 -4.44 -21.10 3.88
N ILE A 166 -4.23 -21.75 2.75
CA ILE A 166 -4.27 -21.12 1.44
C ILE A 166 -5.38 -21.79 0.63
N ARG A 167 -6.25 -20.98 0.03
CA ARG A 167 -7.26 -21.45 -0.93
C ARG A 167 -7.02 -20.83 -2.29
N THR A 168 -7.46 -21.53 -3.32
CA THR A 168 -7.45 -21.05 -4.70
C THR A 168 -8.88 -20.81 -5.14
N THR A 169 -9.15 -19.64 -5.71
CA THR A 169 -10.42 -19.34 -6.37
C THR A 169 -10.15 -18.88 -7.79
N TYR A 170 -11.20 -18.90 -8.62
CA TYR A 170 -11.16 -18.37 -9.98
C TYR A 170 -12.12 -17.20 -10.06
N VAL A 171 -11.64 -16.08 -10.58
CA VAL A 171 -12.46 -14.93 -10.92
C VAL A 171 -12.58 -14.84 -12.44
N SER A 172 -13.72 -14.38 -12.93
CA SER A 172 -13.89 -14.11 -14.36
C SER A 172 -13.22 -12.78 -14.69
N GLY A 173 -12.18 -12.85 -15.53
CA GLY A 173 -11.54 -11.68 -16.12
C GLY A 173 -12.44 -11.00 -17.15
N GLU A 174 -12.02 -9.83 -17.63
CA GLU A 174 -12.82 -8.97 -18.53
C GLU A 174 -13.19 -9.66 -19.85
N GLU A 175 -12.35 -10.58 -20.34
CA GLU A 175 -12.56 -11.32 -21.59
C GLU A 175 -13.22 -12.70 -21.37
N GLY A 176 -13.71 -12.98 -20.15
CA GLY A 176 -14.30 -14.27 -19.78
C GLY A 176 -13.27 -15.36 -19.47
N GLU A 177 -11.98 -15.01 -19.48
CA GLU A 177 -10.91 -15.88 -18.97
C GLU A 177 -11.06 -16.10 -17.46
N ARG A 178 -10.57 -17.23 -16.97
CA ARG A 178 -10.54 -17.52 -15.53
C ARG A 178 -9.18 -17.13 -14.98
N GLU A 179 -9.14 -16.06 -14.20
CA GLU A 179 -7.95 -15.66 -13.48
C GLU A 179 -7.86 -16.40 -12.14
N GLU A 180 -6.70 -16.98 -11.88
CA GLU A 180 -6.45 -17.70 -10.64
C GLU A 180 -6.04 -16.71 -9.54
N VAL A 181 -6.79 -16.74 -8.43
CA VAL A 181 -6.50 -15.94 -7.24
C VAL A 181 -6.14 -16.87 -6.09
N LYS A 182 -4.98 -16.64 -5.48
CA LYS A 182 -4.55 -17.35 -4.26
C LYS A 182 -4.85 -16.48 -3.05
N ILE A 183 -5.62 -17.02 -2.11
CA ILE A 183 -6.05 -16.32 -0.90
C ILE A 183 -5.41 -16.97 0.32
N GLY A 184 -4.67 -16.20 1.10
CA GLY A 184 -4.18 -16.58 2.42
C GLY A 184 -5.23 -16.28 3.50
N ASP A 185 -5.79 -17.33 4.09
CA ASP A 185 -6.71 -17.21 5.22
C ASP A 185 -5.95 -17.23 6.55
N GLY A 186 -6.27 -16.29 7.43
CA GLY A 186 -5.50 -16.13 8.66
C GLY A 186 -6.11 -15.18 9.67
N GLU A 187 -5.27 -14.75 10.60
CA GLU A 187 -5.59 -13.79 11.66
C GLU A 187 -4.80 -12.50 11.46
N LEU A 188 -5.47 -11.37 11.65
CA LEU A 188 -4.86 -10.05 11.64
C LEU A 188 -4.17 -9.77 12.98
N ILE A 189 -2.84 -9.78 12.98
CA ILE A 189 -2.02 -9.54 14.15
C ILE A 189 -1.74 -8.05 14.34
N ASP A 190 -1.51 -7.32 13.24
CA ASP A 190 -1.32 -5.87 13.28
C ASP A 190 -1.72 -5.17 11.98
N LEU A 191 -2.06 -3.89 12.07
CA LEU A 191 -2.55 -3.07 10.97
C LEU A 191 -2.07 -1.63 11.14
N LEU A 192 -1.53 -1.06 10.06
CA LEU A 192 -1.06 0.32 10.01
C LEU A 192 -1.47 0.95 8.67
N TYR A 193 -1.92 2.21 8.71
CA TYR A 193 -2.18 2.99 7.50
C TYR A 193 -0.86 3.48 6.90
N THR A 194 -0.67 3.28 5.59
CA THR A 194 0.52 3.71 4.86
C THR A 194 0.25 4.74 3.78
N GLY A 195 -1.01 4.96 3.41
CA GLY A 195 -1.38 5.91 2.34
C GLY A 195 -0.69 5.57 1.02
N ASP A 196 0.01 6.55 0.43
CA ASP A 196 0.72 6.42 -0.86
C ASP A 196 2.20 6.04 -0.73
N VAL A 197 2.66 5.68 0.47
CA VAL A 197 4.06 5.35 0.70
C VAL A 197 4.46 4.10 -0.10
N ARG A 198 5.58 4.21 -0.82
CA ARG A 198 6.17 3.12 -1.60
C ARG A 198 7.17 2.35 -0.74
N PHE A 199 7.10 1.02 -0.78
CA PHE A 199 7.96 0.11 -0.03
C PHE A 199 8.92 -0.63 -0.94
#